data_AF-A0A7W0PFM2-F1
#
_entry.id   AF-A0A7W0PFM2-F1
#
_cell.length_a   1.000
_cell.length_b   1.000
_cell.length_c   1.000
_cell.angle_alpha   90.00
_cell.angle_beta   90.00
_cell.angle_gamma   90.00
#
_symmetry.space_group_name_H-M   'P 1'
#
loop_
_entity.id
_entity.type
_entity.pdbx_description
1 polymer ?
#
loop_
_entity_poly.entity_id
_entity_poly.type
_entity_poly.pdbx_seq_one_letter_code
_entity_poly.pdbx_strand_id
1 'polypeptide(L)'
;MARGGRVRPAARAAAVGSFVRSWDRYSDHGIAILLLILMGAWTVVVTVVYSTYAGRRSRMAGYDLLVTVAFVAATLLTQPWAELNGSAPILTSLWATGPIFALAVERGRDGGLMGAVVISGVLIAVRQRLGDQEVLNTTLHLLAGVTLGYAATTTRRATAVLRDALAAEGATAERERLSRSIHDGSCRCWPS
;
A
#
# COMPACT_ATOMS: atom_id res chain seq x y z
N MET A 1 6.81 25.68 9.84
CA MET A 1 5.63 24.91 10.31
C MET A 1 4.49 25.12 9.31
N ALA A 2 4.34 24.23 8.33
CA ALA A 2 3.35 24.37 7.25
C ALA A 2 2.31 23.24 7.31
N ARG A 3 1.05 23.66 7.17
CA ARG A 3 -0.20 22.89 7.21
C ARG A 3 -0.19 21.68 6.27
N GLY A 4 -0.42 20.48 6.82
CA GLY A 4 -0.67 19.25 6.07
C GLY A 4 -2.16 18.95 5.88
N GLY A 5 -2.72 19.48 4.79
CA GLY A 5 -3.90 19.03 4.03
C GLY A 5 -5.00 18.18 4.69
N ARG A 6 -6.10 18.85 5.07
CA ARG A 6 -7.45 18.25 5.14
C ARG A 6 -7.89 17.81 3.74
N VAL A 7 -7.57 16.58 3.33
CA VAL A 7 -8.15 15.98 2.12
C VAL A 7 -9.55 15.41 2.42
N ARG A 8 -10.51 16.34 2.31
CA ARG A 8 -11.91 16.27 1.86
C ARG A 8 -12.67 14.91 1.97
N PRO A 9 -13.68 14.79 2.86
CA PRO A 9 -14.62 13.66 2.91
C PRO A 9 -15.57 13.58 1.70
N ALA A 10 -15.52 14.53 0.77
CA ALA A 10 -16.39 14.60 -0.40
C ALA A 10 -16.15 13.46 -1.42
N ALA A 11 -14.93 12.93 -1.52
CA ALA A 11 -14.64 11.76 -2.35
C ALA A 11 -15.33 10.48 -1.83
N ARG A 12 -15.73 10.46 -0.54
CA ARG A 12 -16.38 9.32 0.12
C ARG A 12 -17.85 9.17 -0.23
N ALA A 13 -18.53 10.26 -0.64
CA ALA A 13 -19.97 10.24 -0.93
C ALA A 13 -20.29 9.83 -2.38
N ALA A 14 -19.45 10.22 -3.34
CA ALA A 14 -19.68 9.95 -4.76
C ALA A 14 -19.51 8.45 -5.12
N ALA A 15 -18.62 7.74 -4.42
CA ALA A 15 -18.37 6.31 -4.66
C ALA A 15 -19.49 5.40 -4.11
N VAL A 16 -20.18 5.82 -3.05
CA VAL A 16 -21.34 5.09 -2.50
C VAL A 16 -22.54 5.15 -3.45
N GLY A 17 -22.68 6.26 -4.20
CA GLY A 17 -23.81 6.47 -5.11
C GLY A 17 -23.75 5.66 -6.41
N SER A 18 -22.57 5.26 -6.90
CA SER A 18 -22.45 4.45 -8.12
C SER A 18 -22.76 2.97 -7.90
N PHE A 19 -22.61 2.48 -6.67
CA PHE A 19 -22.83 1.08 -6.28
C PHE A 19 -24.32 0.70 -6.18
N VAL A 20 -25.21 1.67 -5.95
CA VAL A 20 -26.65 1.44 -5.82
C VAL A 20 -27.32 1.10 -7.17
N ARG A 21 -26.61 1.13 -8.30
CA ARG A 21 -27.22 1.01 -9.64
C ARG A 21 -26.98 -0.31 -10.39
N SER A 22 -26.17 -1.24 -9.87
CA SER A 22 -25.84 -2.50 -10.57
C SER A 22 -26.53 -3.74 -9.99
N TRP A 23 -27.83 -3.64 -9.72
CA TRP A 23 -28.59 -4.47 -8.77
C TRP A 23 -29.10 -5.86 -9.23
N ASP A 24 -28.81 -6.34 -10.44
CA ASP A 24 -29.76 -7.28 -11.08
C ASP A 24 -29.23 -8.65 -11.55
N ARG A 25 -28.15 -9.23 -10.97
CA ARG A 25 -27.56 -10.43 -11.62
C ARG A 25 -26.78 -11.49 -10.83
N TYR A 26 -27.04 -11.76 -9.55
CA TYR A 26 -26.36 -12.85 -8.81
C TYR A 26 -27.26 -13.70 -7.91
N SER A 27 -27.80 -14.82 -8.39
CA SER A 27 -28.80 -15.65 -7.67
C SER A 27 -28.45 -16.18 -6.26
N ASP A 28 -27.25 -15.94 -5.72
CA ASP A 28 -26.88 -16.18 -4.30
C ASP A 28 -26.21 -14.93 -3.66
N HIS A 29 -26.90 -13.79 -3.75
CA HIS A 29 -26.39 -12.43 -3.46
C HIS A 29 -25.78 -12.23 -2.06
N GLY A 30 -26.23 -12.96 -1.03
CA GLY A 30 -25.93 -12.63 0.37
C GLY A 30 -24.45 -12.75 0.74
N ILE A 31 -23.81 -13.84 0.30
CA ILE A 31 -22.43 -14.15 0.69
C ILE A 31 -21.42 -13.35 -0.15
N ALA A 32 -21.70 -13.12 -1.44
CA ALA A 32 -20.90 -12.24 -2.29
C ALA A 32 -20.93 -10.79 -1.78
N ILE A 33 -22.09 -10.31 -1.33
CA ILE A 33 -22.23 -8.99 -0.70
C ILE A 33 -21.47 -8.94 0.64
N LEU A 34 -21.55 -9.98 1.46
CA LEU A 34 -20.81 -10.05 2.72
C LEU A 34 -19.30 -9.97 2.49
N LEU A 35 -18.77 -10.73 1.52
CA LEU A 35 -17.36 -10.68 1.13
C LEU A 35 -16.96 -9.29 0.62
N LEU A 36 -17.78 -8.66 -0.22
CA LEU A 36 -17.54 -7.30 -0.70
C LEU A 36 -17.53 -6.25 0.41
N ILE A 37 -18.50 -6.30 1.33
CA ILE A 37 -18.55 -5.43 2.51
C ILE A 37 -17.30 -5.62 3.35
N LEU A 38 -16.90 -6.87 3.55
CA LEU A 38 -15.79 -7.21 4.40
C LEU A 38 -14.43 -6.84 3.77
N MET A 39 -14.28 -6.99 2.44
CA MET A 39 -13.15 -6.44 1.67
C MET A 39 -13.11 -4.91 1.74
N GLY A 40 -14.26 -4.25 1.62
CA GLY A 40 -14.38 -2.80 1.77
C GLY A 40 -13.99 -2.34 3.18
N ALA A 41 -14.49 -3.01 4.21
CA ALA A 41 -14.16 -2.72 5.60
C ALA A 41 -12.66 -2.92 5.87
N TRP A 42 -12.07 -4.02 5.38
CA TRP A 42 -10.63 -4.26 5.51
C TRP A 42 -9.81 -3.19 4.78
N THR A 43 -10.24 -2.76 3.58
CA THR A 43 -9.58 -1.67 2.84
C THR A 43 -9.60 -0.36 3.63
N VAL A 44 -10.71 -0.05 4.32
CA VAL A 44 -10.81 1.10 5.22
C VAL A 44 -9.87 0.96 6.41
N VAL A 45 -9.82 -0.23 7.04
CA VAL A 45 -8.91 -0.52 8.15
C VAL A 45 -7.46 -0.32 7.73
N VAL A 46 -7.04 -0.92 6.62
CA VAL A 46 -5.69 -0.77 6.06
C VAL A 46 -5.39 0.71 5.80
N THR A 47 -6.31 1.45 5.17
CA THR A 47 -6.14 2.89 4.90
C THR A 47 -5.94 3.71 6.18
N VAL A 48 -6.74 3.45 7.21
CA VAL A 48 -6.65 4.16 8.49
C VAL A 48 -5.36 3.80 9.23
N VAL A 49 -4.97 2.53 9.24
CA VAL A 49 -3.77 2.08 9.94
C VAL A 49 -2.49 2.57 9.25
N TYR A 50 -2.41 2.54 7.92
CA TYR A 50 -1.25 3.04 7.17
C TYR A 50 -1.07 4.56 7.28
N SER A 51 -2.17 5.31 7.46
CA SER A 51 -2.13 6.77 7.65
C SER A 51 -1.75 7.20 9.07
N THR A 52 -1.96 6.34 10.08
CA THR A 52 -1.73 6.69 11.50
C THR A 52 -0.40 6.19 12.05
N TYR A 53 0.11 5.03 11.60
CA TYR A 53 1.29 4.40 12.21
C TYR A 53 2.50 4.37 11.29
N ALA A 54 3.29 5.45 11.27
CA ALA A 54 4.52 5.53 10.47
C ALA A 54 5.61 4.52 10.90
N GLY A 55 5.64 4.10 12.18
CA GLY A 55 6.72 3.27 12.73
C GLY A 55 6.52 1.75 12.72
N ARG A 56 5.31 1.23 12.45
CA ARG A 56 4.99 -0.22 12.53
C ARG A 56 4.57 -0.85 11.19
N ARG A 57 4.78 -0.14 10.08
CA ARG A 57 4.24 -0.50 8.76
C ARG A 57 4.69 -1.87 8.23
N SER A 58 5.93 -2.30 8.54
CA SER A 58 6.42 -3.63 8.13
C SER A 58 5.65 -4.80 8.78
N ARG A 59 5.27 -4.69 10.06
CA ARG A 59 4.44 -5.72 10.72
C ARG A 59 3.01 -5.71 10.19
N MET A 60 2.48 -4.52 9.91
CA MET A 60 1.14 -4.37 9.32
C MET A 60 1.06 -5.00 7.93
N ALA A 61 2.08 -4.84 7.10
CA ALA A 61 2.12 -5.48 5.78
C ALA A 61 2.06 -7.02 5.85
N GLY A 62 2.62 -7.60 6.92
CA GLY A 62 2.49 -9.04 7.20
C GLY A 62 1.07 -9.43 7.61
N TYR A 63 0.41 -8.63 8.47
CA TYR A 63 -0.98 -8.87 8.84
C TYR A 63 -1.93 -8.70 7.65
N ASP A 64 -1.70 -7.71 6.81
CA ASP A 64 -2.46 -7.51 5.57
C ASP A 64 -2.37 -8.74 4.67
N LEU A 65 -1.15 -9.26 4.45
CA LEU A 65 -0.95 -10.50 3.70
C LEU A 65 -1.73 -11.68 4.31
N LEU A 66 -1.61 -11.91 5.62
CA LEU A 66 -2.30 -13.01 6.30
C LEU A 66 -3.81 -12.90 6.17
N VAL A 67 -4.34 -11.69 6.33
CA VAL A 67 -5.78 -11.45 6.20
C VAL A 67 -6.21 -11.69 4.77
N THR A 68 -5.55 -11.12 3.77
CA THR A 68 -5.86 -11.39 2.36
C THR A 68 -5.84 -12.89 2.04
N VAL A 69 -4.85 -13.64 2.54
CA VAL A 69 -4.79 -15.10 2.37
C VAL A 69 -6.01 -15.78 3.00
N ALA A 70 -6.43 -15.34 4.20
CA ALA A 70 -7.63 -15.87 4.84
C ALA A 70 -8.91 -15.58 4.05
N PHE A 71 -9.03 -14.40 3.42
CA PHE A 71 -10.16 -14.08 2.53
C PHE A 71 -10.17 -14.94 1.27
N VAL A 72 -9.01 -15.12 0.64
CA VAL A 72 -8.90 -15.98 -0.53
C VAL A 72 -9.19 -17.44 -0.16
N ALA A 73 -8.76 -17.91 1.01
CA ALA A 73 -9.16 -19.22 1.52
C ALA A 73 -10.68 -19.30 1.81
N ALA A 74 -11.27 -18.24 2.37
CA ALA A 74 -12.71 -18.18 2.63
C ALA A 74 -13.55 -18.27 1.35
N THR A 75 -13.03 -17.85 0.19
CA THR A 75 -13.75 -18.02 -1.09
C THR A 75 -14.03 -19.49 -1.44
N LEU A 76 -13.21 -20.43 -0.96
CA LEU A 76 -13.46 -21.89 -1.10
C LEU A 76 -14.70 -22.35 -0.35
N LEU A 77 -15.08 -21.66 0.74
CA LEU A 77 -16.25 -22.00 1.55
C LEU A 77 -17.54 -21.44 0.94
N THR A 78 -17.42 -20.44 0.07
CA THR A 78 -18.56 -19.64 -0.40
C THR A 78 -18.96 -19.93 -1.84
N GLN A 79 -18.05 -20.44 -2.68
CA GLN A 79 -18.35 -20.74 -4.09
C GLN A 79 -18.41 -22.25 -4.33
N PRO A 80 -19.52 -22.77 -4.91
CA PRO A 80 -19.55 -24.14 -5.39
C PRO A 80 -18.45 -24.36 -6.44
N TRP A 81 -17.74 -25.50 -6.38
CA TRP A 81 -16.66 -25.88 -7.30
C TRP A 81 -16.99 -25.71 -8.80
N ALA A 82 -18.27 -25.76 -9.16
CA ALA A 82 -18.76 -25.57 -10.53
C ALA A 82 -18.58 -24.14 -11.07
N GLU A 83 -18.67 -23.10 -10.22
CA GLU A 83 -18.50 -21.70 -10.64
C GLU A 83 -17.02 -21.28 -10.68
N LEU A 84 -16.17 -21.91 -9.86
CA LEU A 84 -14.72 -21.72 -9.84
C LEU A 84 -14.04 -22.20 -11.15
N ASN A 85 -14.67 -23.12 -11.88
CA ASN A 85 -14.23 -23.61 -13.19
C ASN A 85 -14.62 -22.68 -14.36
N GLY A 86 -15.42 -21.64 -14.11
CA GLY A 86 -15.78 -20.65 -15.13
C GLY A 86 -14.63 -19.70 -15.46
N SER A 87 -14.64 -19.13 -16.68
CA SER A 87 -13.71 -18.09 -17.12
C SER A 87 -13.92 -16.73 -16.42
N ALA A 88 -14.79 -16.66 -15.41
CA ALA A 88 -15.08 -15.43 -14.70
C ALA A 88 -13.83 -14.98 -13.90
N PRO A 89 -13.42 -13.70 -14.02
CA PRO A 89 -12.38 -13.14 -13.16
C PRO A 89 -12.82 -13.26 -11.70
N ILE A 90 -12.01 -13.92 -10.86
CA ILE A 90 -12.26 -13.91 -9.43
C ILE A 90 -12.13 -12.46 -8.96
N LEU A 91 -13.20 -11.91 -8.38
CA LEU A 91 -13.26 -10.54 -7.88
C LEU A 91 -12.16 -10.23 -6.85
N THR A 92 -11.63 -11.27 -6.20
CA THR A 92 -10.54 -11.15 -5.22
C THR A 92 -9.14 -11.12 -5.84
N SER A 93 -8.94 -11.44 -7.13
CA SER A 93 -7.60 -11.50 -7.71
C SER A 93 -6.93 -10.13 -7.77
N LEU A 94 -7.67 -9.10 -8.23
CA LEU A 94 -7.18 -7.73 -8.25
C LEU A 94 -6.99 -7.17 -6.84
N TRP A 95 -7.91 -7.48 -5.92
CA TRP A 95 -7.82 -7.02 -4.54
C TRP A 95 -6.65 -7.66 -3.79
N ALA A 96 -6.31 -8.90 -4.09
CA ALA A 96 -5.20 -9.62 -3.48
C ALA A 96 -3.82 -9.03 -3.84
N THR A 97 -3.74 -8.10 -4.79
CA THR A 97 -2.52 -7.35 -5.09
C THR A 97 -2.14 -6.32 -4.02
N GLY A 98 -3.09 -5.88 -3.19
CA GLY A 98 -2.88 -4.92 -2.11
C GLY A 98 -1.68 -5.23 -1.20
N PRO A 99 -1.63 -6.42 -0.56
CA PRO A 99 -0.51 -6.81 0.31
C PRO A 99 0.82 -6.94 -0.43
N ILE A 100 0.80 -7.29 -1.73
CA ILE A 100 2.01 -7.33 -2.56
C ILE A 100 2.63 -5.93 -2.61
N PHE A 101 1.82 -4.91 -2.88
CA PHE A 101 2.28 -3.53 -2.96
C PHE A 101 2.71 -2.99 -1.59
N ALA A 102 1.94 -3.32 -0.55
CA ALA A 102 2.30 -2.96 0.82
C ALA A 102 3.67 -3.52 1.22
N LEU A 103 3.94 -4.80 0.93
CA LEU A 103 5.24 -5.42 1.17
C LEU A 103 6.34 -4.88 0.27
N ALA A 104 6.03 -4.58 -0.99
CA ALA A 104 6.97 -3.96 -1.93
C ALA A 104 7.42 -2.58 -1.44
N VAL A 105 6.49 -1.75 -0.98
CA VAL A 105 6.80 -0.44 -0.44
C VAL A 105 7.61 -0.57 0.84
N GLU A 106 7.21 -1.42 1.78
CA GLU A 106 7.84 -1.50 3.10
C GLU A 106 9.19 -2.23 3.13
N ARG A 107 9.30 -3.36 2.43
CA ARG A 107 10.50 -4.22 2.41
C ARG A 107 11.28 -4.13 1.10
N GLY A 108 10.85 -3.31 0.14
CA GLY A 108 11.52 -3.17 -1.15
C GLY A 108 11.25 -4.36 -2.06
N ARG A 109 12.22 -4.65 -2.95
CA ARG A 109 12.14 -5.73 -3.94
C ARG A 109 11.76 -7.08 -3.32
N ASP A 110 12.46 -7.48 -2.26
CA ASP A 110 12.29 -8.82 -1.68
C ASP A 110 10.92 -8.99 -1.02
N GLY A 111 10.38 -7.90 -0.44
CA GLY A 111 9.02 -7.88 0.08
C GLY A 111 7.97 -8.06 -1.01
N GLY A 112 8.10 -7.32 -2.10
CA GLY A 112 7.20 -7.43 -3.25
C GLY A 112 7.26 -8.81 -3.90
N LEU A 113 8.46 -9.38 -4.03
CA LEU A 113 8.65 -10.75 -4.54
C LEU A 113 7.97 -11.79 -3.64
N MET A 114 8.22 -11.72 -2.33
CA MET A 114 7.62 -12.63 -1.36
C MET A 114 6.09 -12.54 -1.38
N GLY A 115 5.53 -11.33 -1.37
CA GLY A 115 4.09 -11.11 -1.43
C GLY A 115 3.48 -11.69 -2.71
N ALA A 116 4.11 -11.45 -3.86
CA ALA A 116 3.66 -11.97 -5.14
C ALA A 116 3.66 -13.50 -5.19
N VAL A 117 4.74 -14.15 -4.72
CA VAL A 117 4.83 -15.61 -4.67
C VAL A 117 3.75 -16.20 -3.77
N VAL A 118 3.55 -15.64 -2.58
CA VAL A 118 2.54 -16.15 -1.63
C VAL A 118 1.13 -16.01 -2.19
N ILE A 119 0.76 -14.81 -2.66
CA ILE A 119 -0.60 -14.56 -3.18
C ILE A 119 -0.88 -15.40 -4.42
N SER A 120 0.05 -15.45 -5.38
CA SER A 120 -0.10 -16.30 -6.56
C SER A 120 -0.19 -17.78 -6.21
N GLY A 121 0.65 -18.27 -5.29
CA GLY A 121 0.60 -19.64 -4.83
C GLY A 121 -0.75 -19.99 -4.20
N VAL A 122 -1.30 -19.10 -3.37
CA VAL A 122 -2.61 -19.28 -2.74
C VAL A 122 -3.74 -19.26 -3.77
N LEU A 123 -3.71 -18.35 -4.73
CA LEU A 123 -4.71 -18.29 -5.81
C LEU A 123 -4.70 -19.56 -6.68
N ILE A 124 -3.51 -20.04 -7.07
CA ILE A 124 -3.34 -21.29 -7.82
C ILE A 124 -3.84 -22.48 -7.01
N ALA A 125 -3.48 -22.54 -5.72
CA ALA A 125 -3.92 -23.61 -4.82
C ALA A 125 -5.45 -23.61 -4.62
N VAL A 126 -6.08 -22.44 -4.55
CA VAL A 126 -7.54 -22.32 -4.42
C VAL A 126 -8.24 -22.71 -5.72
N ARG A 127 -7.70 -22.32 -6.87
CA ARG A 127 -8.27 -22.68 -8.18
C ARG A 127 -8.00 -24.13 -8.60
N GLN A 128 -7.01 -24.80 -7.98
CA GLN A 128 -6.55 -26.16 -8.36
C GLN A 128 -6.29 -26.29 -9.88
N ARG A 129 -5.90 -25.20 -10.53
CA ARG A 129 -5.70 -25.11 -11.98
C ARG A 129 -4.51 -24.21 -12.28
N LEU A 130 -3.71 -24.63 -13.26
CA LEU A 130 -2.59 -23.86 -13.78
C LEU A 130 -2.78 -23.72 -15.29
N GLY A 131 -3.37 -22.60 -15.72
CA GLY A 131 -3.61 -22.26 -17.12
C GLY A 131 -3.05 -20.88 -17.46
N ASP A 132 -3.15 -20.48 -18.73
CA ASP A 132 -2.53 -19.25 -19.26
C ASP A 132 -2.88 -18.00 -18.46
N GLN A 133 -4.12 -17.90 -17.98
CA GLN A 133 -4.57 -16.75 -17.16
C GLN A 133 -3.87 -16.70 -15.80
N GLU A 134 -3.64 -17.84 -15.15
CA GLU A 134 -2.95 -17.88 -13.85
C GLU A 134 -1.47 -17.59 -13.98
N VAL A 135 -0.86 -18.08 -15.07
CA VAL A 135 0.53 -17.77 -15.43
C VAL A 135 0.68 -16.28 -15.70
N LEU A 136 -0.23 -15.68 -16.48
CA LEU A 136 -0.24 -14.25 -16.74
C LEU A 136 -0.42 -13.45 -15.45
N ASN A 137 -1.41 -13.79 -14.62
CA ASN A 137 -1.68 -13.09 -13.38
C ASN A 137 -0.48 -13.16 -12.42
N THR A 138 0.14 -14.34 -12.31
CA THR A 138 1.37 -14.52 -11.51
C THR A 138 2.53 -13.71 -12.05
N THR A 139 2.70 -13.66 -13.37
CA THR A 139 3.71 -12.82 -14.00
C THR A 139 3.47 -11.34 -13.69
N LEU A 140 2.22 -10.88 -13.76
CA LEU A 140 1.85 -9.51 -13.43
C LEU A 140 2.11 -9.18 -11.95
N HIS A 141 1.75 -10.08 -11.04
CA HIS A 141 2.04 -9.91 -9.61
C HIS A 141 3.53 -9.79 -9.33
N LEU A 142 4.35 -10.66 -9.92
CA LEU A 142 5.80 -10.64 -9.77
C LEU A 142 6.38 -9.36 -10.34
N LEU A 143 6.00 -8.99 -11.57
CA LEU A 143 6.50 -7.79 -12.24
C LEU A 143 6.11 -6.53 -11.47
N ALA A 144 4.84 -6.41 -11.08
CA ALA A 144 4.34 -5.24 -10.36
C ALA A 144 4.96 -5.14 -8.95
N GLY A 145 5.07 -6.25 -8.22
CA GLY A 145 5.70 -6.28 -6.89
C GLY A 145 7.17 -5.90 -6.93
N VAL A 146 7.93 -6.47 -7.87
CA VAL A 146 9.36 -6.18 -8.04
C VAL A 146 9.59 -4.74 -8.50
N THR A 147 8.88 -4.28 -9.54
CA THR A 147 9.05 -2.92 -10.09
C THR A 147 8.67 -1.85 -9.07
N LEU A 148 7.56 -2.02 -8.36
CA LEU A 148 7.15 -1.10 -7.30
C LEU A 148 8.15 -1.11 -6.12
N GLY A 149 8.64 -2.29 -5.74
CA GLY A 149 9.65 -2.43 -4.70
C GLY A 149 10.95 -1.70 -5.06
N TYR A 150 11.37 -1.83 -6.32
CA TYR A 150 12.51 -1.07 -6.86
C TYR A 150 12.27 0.43 -6.84
N ALA A 151 11.15 0.91 -7.38
CA ALA A 151 10.80 2.32 -7.38
C ALA A 151 10.81 2.89 -5.96
N ALA A 152 10.19 2.19 -5.00
CA ALA A 152 10.15 2.59 -3.60
C ALA A 152 11.56 2.66 -2.97
N THR A 153 12.44 1.70 -3.26
CA THR A 153 13.84 1.74 -2.78
C THR A 153 14.63 2.89 -3.37
N THR A 154 14.48 3.16 -4.68
CA THR A 154 15.15 4.26 -5.37
C THR A 154 14.68 5.61 -4.84
N THR A 155 13.36 5.79 -4.67
CA THR A 155 12.80 7.01 -4.09
C THR A 155 13.32 7.23 -2.67
N ARG A 156 13.35 6.19 -1.82
CA ARG A 156 13.92 6.32 -0.45
C ARG A 156 15.37 6.77 -0.48
N ARG A 157 16.20 6.18 -1.34
CA ARG A 157 17.61 6.57 -1.50
C ARG A 157 17.74 8.02 -1.94
N ALA A 158 16.96 8.44 -2.93
CA ALA A 158 16.95 9.84 -3.37
C ALA A 158 16.54 10.78 -2.24
N THR A 159 15.47 10.48 -1.51
CA THR A 159 15.02 11.32 -0.38
C THR A 159 16.02 11.40 0.76
N ALA A 160 16.80 10.34 1.01
CA ALA A 160 17.85 10.34 2.03
C ALA A 160 18.96 11.32 1.63
N VAL A 161 19.46 11.23 0.39
CA VAL A 161 20.48 12.14 -0.13
C VAL A 161 20.03 13.59 -0.08
N LEU A 162 18.78 13.89 -0.48
CA LEU A 162 18.24 15.25 -0.38
C LEU A 162 18.15 15.74 1.07
N ARG A 163 17.74 14.87 2.01
CA ARG A 163 17.66 15.24 3.43
C ARG A 163 19.03 15.53 4.01
N ASP A 164 20.04 14.76 3.64
CA ASP A 164 21.42 14.96 4.10
C ASP A 164 21.99 16.27 3.54
N ALA A 165 21.72 16.59 2.27
CA ALA A 165 22.10 17.86 1.66
C ALA A 165 21.42 19.06 2.35
N LEU A 166 20.11 18.98 2.59
CA LEU A 166 19.37 20.03 3.30
C LEU A 166 19.84 20.20 4.76
N ALA A 167 20.21 19.10 5.43
CA ALA A 167 20.79 19.15 6.77
C ALA A 167 22.18 19.81 6.77
N ALA A 168 22.99 19.55 5.74
CA ALA A 168 24.29 20.18 5.57
C ALA A 168 24.19 21.68 5.28
N GLU A 169 23.26 22.10 4.41
CA GLU A 169 22.98 23.51 4.14
C GLU A 169 22.49 24.25 5.40
N GLY A 170 21.62 23.63 6.19
CA GLY A 170 21.17 24.17 7.48
C GLY A 170 22.32 24.35 8.48
N ALA A 171 23.26 23.42 8.51
CA ALA A 171 24.44 23.51 9.38
C ALA A 171 25.42 24.62 8.94
N THR A 172 25.53 24.91 7.64
CA THR A 172 26.32 26.03 7.13
C THR A 172 25.69 27.39 7.44
N ALA A 173 24.37 27.51 7.33
CA ALA A 173 23.66 28.75 7.64
C ALA A 173 23.78 29.16 9.11
N GLU A 174 23.78 28.20 10.05
CA GLU A 174 23.95 28.50 11.47
C GLU A 174 25.39 28.95 11.80
N ARG A 175 26.40 28.42 11.10
CA ARG A 175 27.81 28.85 11.26
C ARG A 175 28.04 30.28 10.82
N GLU A 176 27.44 30.70 9.70
CA GLU A 176 27.49 32.10 9.26
C GLU A 176 26.84 33.03 10.27
N ARG A 177 25.72 32.61 10.88
CA ARG A 177 25.04 33.39 11.92
C ARG A 177 25.90 33.54 13.18
N LEU A 178 26.58 32.48 13.62
CA LEU A 178 27.52 32.51 14.73
C LEU A 178 28.71 33.44 14.45
N SER A 179 29.32 33.34 13.27
CA SER A 179 30.44 34.20 12.87
C SER A 179 30.04 35.69 12.81
N ARG A 180 28.86 35.99 12.26
CA ARG A 180 28.34 37.37 12.17
C ARG A 180 28.04 37.93 13.56
N SER A 181 27.50 37.12 14.48
CA SER A 181 27.26 37.53 15.87
C SER A 181 28.54 37.85 16.65
N ILE A 182 29.65 37.15 16.38
CA ILE A 182 30.96 37.43 17.00
C ILE A 182 31.52 38.76 16.48
N HIS A 183 31.40 39.01 15.17
CA HIS A 183 31.85 40.27 14.57
C HIS A 183 31.06 41.48 15.10
N ASP A 184 29.74 41.38 15.16
CA ASP A 184 28.87 42.44 15.69
C ASP A 184 28.97 42.62 17.21
N GLY A 185 29.44 41.60 17.94
CA GLY A 185 29.74 41.66 19.37
C GLY A 185 31.01 42.46 19.66
N SER A 186 32.04 42.35 18.80
CA SER A 186 33.32 43.06 18.99
C SER A 186 33.21 44.58 18.81
N CYS A 187 32.27 45.06 17.99
CA CYS A 187 31.99 46.49 17.86
C CYS A 187 31.22 47.09 19.06
N ARG A 188 30.68 46.26 19.98
CA ARG A 188 29.77 46.73 21.05
C ARG A 188 30.43 46.95 22.42
N CYS A 189 31.73 46.71 22.55
CA CYS A 189 32.48 46.85 23.82
C CYS A 189 33.41 48.08 23.89
N TRP A 190 33.24 49.11 23.06
CA TRP A 190 33.95 50.38 23.21
C TRP A 190 33.04 51.48 23.79
N PRO A 191 32.90 51.59 25.12
CA PRO A 191 32.54 52.84 25.75
C PRO A 191 33.82 53.64 26.06
N SER A 192 33.86 54.83 25.45
CA SER A 192 34.66 56.00 25.84
C SER A 192 34.46 56.42 27.28
#